data_AF-A0A1H0X162-F1
#
_entry.id   AF-A0A1H0X162-F1
#
_cell.length_a   1.000
_cell.length_b   1.000
_cell.length_c   1.000
_cell.angle_alpha   90.00
_cell.angle_beta   90.00
_cell.angle_gamma   90.00
#
_symmetry.space_group_name_H-M   'P 1'
#
loop_
_entity.id
_entity.type
_entity.pdbx_description
1 polymer ?
#
loop_
_entity_poly.entity_id
_entity_poly.type
_entity_poly.pdbx_seq_one_letter_code
_entity_poly.pdbx_strand_id
1 'polypeptide(L)'
;MNNREKKIRIFKLFSQNLEWVKEHKEINFIPDFTNGYICPICFNVFFEQDLESSVPNPLTLEDVPPASLGGKPLTLTCRSCNSKNGHELDVHLLNILLENDSKLFLPNSKSKASFEVSGNKVNGSFDIDSNGTANLRIEPQISHPDQYRNFVKKMEQTTITKYSPLFHQEKLFSEEIRTPEFTMNFQRVYNERRAEIALLRVAYLIAYANLGNGFLMNPGLYKVREQILNPDKEILSKVFWIRHQFPKEMEGINIISQPKELQCFLIVFNLKTNSKSTQYAIALPGPSKPSIEVYDYIEKYLCVGDGTEMFNFTAEHIMSRAYLKTRDYAFASHLFWQRYTHPDYKPNFPK
;
A
#
# COMPACT_ATOMS: atom_id res chain seq x y z
N MET A 1 24.91 3.23 11.42
CA MET A 1 24.60 4.51 10.75
C MET A 1 23.39 5.12 11.42
N ASN A 2 23.55 6.27 12.06
CA ASN A 2 22.47 6.97 12.74
C ASN A 2 21.49 7.60 11.72
N ASN A 3 20.33 8.09 12.18
CA ASN A 3 19.30 8.64 11.28
C ASN A 3 19.77 9.89 10.52
N ARG A 4 20.65 10.71 11.12
CA ARG A 4 21.21 11.91 10.46
C ARG A 4 22.11 11.53 9.29
N GLU A 5 23.02 10.59 9.49
CA GLU A 5 23.90 10.05 8.44
C GLU A 5 23.09 9.43 7.29
N LYS A 6 22.00 8.71 7.60
CA LYS A 6 21.06 8.18 6.59
C LYS A 6 20.44 9.31 5.76
N LYS A 7 19.90 10.34 6.40
CA LYS A 7 19.32 11.50 5.71
C LYS A 7 20.33 12.16 4.79
N ILE A 8 21.53 12.47 5.29
CA ILE A 8 22.59 13.12 4.50
C ILE A 8 22.97 12.27 3.30
N ARG A 9 23.12 10.95 3.48
CA ARG A 9 23.47 10.04 2.38
C ARG A 9 22.39 10.01 1.29
N ILE A 10 21.12 9.91 1.67
CA ILE A 10 20.01 9.90 0.71
C ILE A 10 19.91 11.27 0.02
N PHE A 11 19.98 12.37 0.79
CA PHE A 11 19.96 13.72 0.26
C PHE A 11 21.02 13.92 -0.82
N LYS A 12 22.28 13.61 -0.52
CA LYS A 12 23.41 13.77 -1.46
C LYS A 12 23.24 12.92 -2.71
N LEU A 13 22.74 11.69 -2.57
CA LEU A 13 22.50 10.79 -3.71
C LEU A 13 21.47 11.37 -4.70
N PHE A 14 20.32 11.81 -4.19
CA PHE A 14 19.26 12.37 -5.03
C PHE A 14 19.59 13.78 -5.51
N SER A 15 20.30 14.58 -4.73
CA SER A 15 20.75 15.90 -5.14
C SER A 15 21.74 15.81 -6.31
N GLN A 16 22.72 14.91 -6.23
CA GLN A 16 23.64 14.65 -7.34
C GLN A 16 22.92 14.13 -8.58
N ASN A 17 21.95 13.22 -8.41
CA ASN A 17 21.14 12.73 -9.53
C ASN A 17 20.31 13.85 -10.16
N LEU A 18 19.82 14.81 -9.38
CA LEU A 18 19.09 15.98 -9.89
C LEU A 18 20.00 16.89 -10.74
N GLU A 19 21.24 17.12 -10.33
CA GLU A 19 22.18 17.89 -11.14
C GLU A 19 22.40 17.25 -12.52
N TRP A 20 22.50 15.92 -12.61
CA TRP A 20 22.58 15.23 -13.91
C TRP A 20 21.31 15.38 -14.75
N VAL A 21 20.13 15.39 -14.11
CA VAL A 21 18.85 15.61 -14.80
C VAL A 21 18.77 17.04 -15.36
N LYS A 22 19.27 18.02 -14.61
CA LYS A 22 19.31 19.44 -15.02
C LYS A 22 20.20 19.74 -16.21
N GLU A 23 21.13 18.85 -16.55
CA GLU A 23 21.97 19.00 -17.76
C GLU A 23 21.16 18.83 -19.07
N HIS A 24 19.95 18.25 -18.99
CA HIS A 24 19.09 18.12 -20.16
C HIS A 24 18.51 19.48 -20.56
N LYS A 25 18.69 19.88 -21.83
CA LYS A 25 18.32 21.21 -22.37
C LYS A 25 16.87 21.65 -22.13
N GLU A 26 15.95 20.71 -21.97
CA GLU A 26 14.52 20.97 -21.76
C GLU A 26 14.16 21.13 -20.27
N ILE A 27 15.07 20.81 -19.36
CA ILE A 27 14.88 20.93 -17.92
C ILE A 27 15.50 22.24 -17.45
N ASN A 28 14.65 23.19 -17.08
CA ASN A 28 15.07 24.49 -16.57
C ASN A 28 14.28 24.82 -15.30
N PHE A 29 14.98 25.18 -14.24
CA PHE A 29 14.38 25.64 -12.99
C PHE A 29 14.44 27.17 -12.93
N ILE A 30 13.36 27.80 -12.47
CA ILE A 30 13.27 29.26 -12.33
C ILE A 30 12.73 29.58 -10.92
N PRO A 31 13.56 30.13 -10.01
CA PRO A 31 15.00 30.35 -10.15
C PRO A 31 15.78 29.03 -10.21
N ASP A 32 16.96 29.05 -10.85
CA ASP A 32 17.88 27.91 -10.80
C ASP A 32 18.54 27.79 -9.42
N PHE A 33 18.97 26.59 -9.05
CA PHE A 33 19.59 26.28 -7.77
C PHE A 33 20.52 25.08 -7.90
N THR A 34 21.53 24.97 -7.04
CA THR A 34 22.42 23.80 -7.00
C THR A 34 22.33 23.10 -5.65
N ASN A 35 22.68 21.82 -5.61
CA ASN A 35 22.69 21.00 -4.40
C ASN A 35 21.31 20.95 -3.69
N GLY A 36 20.24 21.00 -4.48
CA GLY A 36 18.86 20.88 -4.00
C GLY A 36 18.37 19.44 -4.00
N TYR A 37 17.31 19.20 -3.24
CA TYR A 37 16.53 17.96 -3.20
C TYR A 37 15.06 18.29 -3.46
N ILE A 38 14.44 17.61 -4.42
CA ILE A 38 13.02 17.79 -4.71
C ILE A 38 12.22 16.76 -3.91
N CYS A 39 11.27 17.22 -3.08
CA CYS A 39 10.34 16.28 -2.46
C CYS A 39 9.48 15.63 -3.55
N PRO A 40 9.47 14.28 -3.68
CA PRO A 40 8.80 13.61 -4.79
C PRO A 40 7.28 13.76 -4.77
N ILE A 41 6.69 14.18 -3.64
CA ILE A 41 5.24 14.31 -3.49
C ILE A 41 4.78 15.73 -3.83
N CYS A 42 5.35 16.76 -3.19
CA CYS A 42 4.91 18.15 -3.36
C CYS A 42 5.77 18.97 -4.34
N PHE A 43 6.87 18.43 -4.84
CA PHE A 43 7.79 19.09 -5.77
C PHE A 43 8.51 20.34 -5.24
N ASN A 44 8.35 20.66 -3.95
CA ASN A 44 9.14 21.71 -3.32
C ASN A 44 10.62 21.32 -3.26
N VAL A 45 11.48 22.32 -3.43
CA VAL A 45 12.93 22.22 -3.34
C VAL A 45 13.37 22.44 -1.90
N PHE A 46 14.29 21.61 -1.45
CA PHE A 46 14.89 21.61 -0.12
C PHE A 46 16.41 21.57 -0.23
N PHE A 47 17.10 22.08 0.78
CA PHE A 47 18.56 22.12 0.87
C PHE A 47 19.05 21.36 2.10
N GLU A 48 20.38 21.22 2.25
CA GLU A 48 20.97 20.42 3.34
C GLU A 48 20.54 20.90 4.74
N GLN A 49 20.34 22.20 4.92
CA GLN A 49 19.82 22.79 6.16
C GLN A 49 18.42 22.29 6.54
N ASP A 50 17.61 21.87 5.56
CA ASP A 50 16.26 21.34 5.80
C ASP A 50 16.29 19.90 6.33
N LEU A 51 17.46 19.28 6.49
CA LEU A 51 17.60 17.99 7.19
C LEU A 51 17.46 18.13 8.71
N GLU A 52 17.67 19.34 9.25
CA GLU A 52 17.65 19.64 10.67
C GLU A 52 16.23 19.62 11.24
N SER A 53 16.02 18.89 12.33
CA SER A 53 14.67 18.71 12.90
C SER A 53 14.04 20.00 13.47
N SER A 54 14.83 21.06 13.66
CA SER A 54 14.39 22.35 14.19
C SER A 54 13.67 23.22 13.17
N VAL A 55 13.83 22.96 11.86
CA VAL A 55 13.11 23.73 10.84
C VAL A 55 11.63 23.37 10.83
N PRO A 56 10.72 24.25 10.38
CA PRO A 56 9.28 23.99 10.43
C PRO A 56 8.84 22.75 9.63
N ASN A 57 9.45 22.50 8.47
CA ASN A 57 9.08 21.42 7.56
C ASN A 57 10.31 20.63 7.07
N PRO A 58 10.98 19.88 7.95
CA PRO A 58 12.24 19.23 7.60
C PRO A 58 12.02 18.09 6.62
N LEU A 59 13.07 17.73 5.89
CA LEU A 59 13.15 16.46 5.21
C LEU A 59 13.26 15.32 6.25
N THR A 60 12.41 14.32 6.06
CA THR A 60 12.27 13.16 6.93
C THR A 60 12.54 11.89 6.14
N LEU A 61 12.98 10.83 6.84
CA LEU A 61 13.10 9.51 6.23
C LEU A 61 11.70 9.00 5.88
N GLU A 62 11.52 8.53 4.65
CA GLU A 62 10.28 7.95 4.18
C GLU A 62 10.45 6.44 4.05
N ASP A 63 9.73 5.70 4.88
CA ASP A 63 9.66 4.25 4.81
C ASP A 63 8.74 3.84 3.66
N VAL A 64 9.26 3.06 2.71
CA VAL A 64 8.52 2.62 1.53
C VAL A 64 8.64 1.11 1.35
N PRO A 65 7.55 0.34 1.48
CA PRO A 65 6.25 0.69 2.10
C PRO A 65 6.39 1.19 3.56
N PRO A 66 5.31 1.56 4.25
CA PRO A 66 5.38 1.94 5.66
C PRO A 66 6.07 0.87 6.52
N ALA A 67 6.81 1.26 7.55
CA ALA A 67 7.57 0.33 8.40
C ALA A 67 6.67 -0.74 9.05
N SER A 68 5.43 -0.38 9.43
CA SER A 68 4.42 -1.31 9.95
C SER A 68 3.99 -2.40 8.96
N LEU A 69 4.30 -2.22 7.68
CA LEU A 69 4.03 -3.15 6.60
C LEU A 69 5.31 -3.75 5.99
N GLY A 70 6.43 -3.67 6.73
CA GLY A 70 7.70 -4.31 6.42
C GLY A 70 8.64 -3.51 5.52
N GLY A 71 8.35 -2.24 5.26
CA GLY A 71 9.24 -1.40 4.44
C GLY A 71 10.40 -0.77 5.20
N LYS A 72 11.16 0.03 4.46
CA LYS A 72 12.46 0.57 4.87
C LYS A 72 12.63 2.00 4.36
N PRO A 73 13.53 2.80 4.95
CA PRO A 73 13.72 4.17 4.52
C PRO A 73 14.44 4.19 3.16
N LEU A 74 13.68 4.39 2.08
CA LEU A 74 14.22 4.36 0.71
C LEU A 74 14.50 5.77 0.15
N THR A 75 13.79 6.79 0.65
CA THR A 75 13.91 8.16 0.16
C THR A 75 13.62 9.19 1.24
N LEU A 76 13.57 10.48 0.87
CA LEU A 76 13.16 11.57 1.75
C LEU A 76 11.87 12.23 1.26
N THR A 77 11.04 12.64 2.20
CA THR A 77 9.90 13.52 1.96
C THR A 77 9.87 14.59 3.02
N CYS A 78 9.30 15.77 2.71
CA CYS A 78 9.12 16.79 3.73
C CYS A 78 8.10 16.32 4.77
N ARG A 79 8.26 16.77 6.01
CA ARG A 79 7.42 16.39 7.15
C ARG A 79 5.92 16.55 6.85
N SER A 80 5.52 17.63 6.18
CA SER A 80 4.12 17.85 5.80
C SER A 80 3.56 16.75 4.90
N CYS A 81 4.37 16.23 3.97
CA CYS A 81 3.95 15.15 3.07
C CYS A 81 3.98 13.79 3.77
N ASN A 82 4.99 13.54 4.63
CA ASN A 82 5.13 12.29 5.36
C ASN A 82 4.06 12.14 6.46
N SER A 83 3.70 13.21 7.16
CA SER A 83 2.68 13.17 8.22
C SER A 83 1.26 13.19 7.65
N LYS A 84 0.85 14.30 7.02
CA LYS A 84 -0.55 14.54 6.64
C LYS A 84 -1.02 13.60 5.53
N ASN A 85 -0.19 13.41 4.50
CA ASN A 85 -0.54 12.56 3.36
C ASN A 85 0.08 11.17 3.44
N GLY A 86 0.87 10.90 4.48
CA GLY A 86 1.53 9.61 4.65
C GLY A 86 0.97 8.83 5.80
N HIS A 87 1.37 9.18 7.01
CA HIS A 87 0.96 8.46 8.22
C HIS A 87 -0.56 8.29 8.34
N GLU A 88 -1.35 9.31 7.98
CA GLU A 88 -2.82 9.20 7.97
C GLU A 88 -3.34 8.17 6.94
N LEU A 89 -2.76 8.12 5.73
CA LEU A 89 -3.14 7.14 4.71
C LEU A 89 -2.67 5.73 5.08
N ASP A 90 -1.45 5.62 5.59
CA ASP A 90 -0.80 4.36 5.92
C ASP A 90 -1.55 3.62 7.05
N VAL A 91 -2.17 4.35 7.99
CA VAL A 91 -3.05 3.79 9.02
C VAL A 91 -4.29 3.13 8.40
N HIS A 92 -4.90 3.76 7.40
CA HIS A 92 -6.05 3.16 6.71
C HIS A 92 -5.67 1.87 5.98
N LEU A 93 -4.50 1.86 5.32
CA LEU A 93 -3.96 0.67 4.67
C LEU A 93 -3.63 -0.44 5.66
N LEU A 94 -3.00 -0.12 6.79
CA LEU A 94 -2.72 -1.11 7.83
C LEU A 94 -4.02 -1.74 8.37
N ASN A 95 -5.01 -0.91 8.70
CA ASN A 95 -6.25 -1.37 9.32
C ASN A 95 -7.08 -2.27 8.37
N ILE A 96 -7.14 -1.98 7.06
CA ILE A 96 -7.83 -2.85 6.12
C ILE A 96 -7.15 -4.21 5.97
N LEU A 97 -5.81 -4.25 6.02
CA LEU A 97 -5.06 -5.52 5.96
C LEU A 97 -5.27 -6.36 7.22
N LEU A 98 -5.19 -5.74 8.41
CA LEU A 98 -5.42 -6.42 9.67
C LEU A 98 -6.85 -6.95 9.79
N GLU A 99 -7.84 -6.16 9.37
CA GLU A 99 -9.25 -6.61 9.34
C GLU A 99 -9.42 -7.82 8.41
N ASN A 100 -8.83 -7.78 7.21
CA ASN A 100 -8.89 -8.89 6.26
C ASN A 100 -8.19 -10.15 6.79
N ASP A 101 -7.04 -10.00 7.45
CA ASP A 101 -6.34 -11.13 8.07
C ASP A 101 -7.19 -11.80 9.16
N SER A 102 -7.87 -10.99 9.98
CA SER A 102 -8.79 -11.48 11.01
C SER A 102 -10.05 -12.11 10.43
N LYS A 103 -10.64 -11.56 9.36
CA LYS A 103 -11.79 -12.15 8.66
C LYS A 103 -11.48 -13.50 8.03
N LEU A 104 -10.25 -13.69 7.58
CA LEU A 104 -9.75 -14.95 7.01
C LEU A 104 -9.25 -15.94 8.06
N PHE A 105 -9.39 -15.61 9.34
CA PHE A 105 -8.94 -16.42 10.45
C PHE A 105 -7.45 -16.81 10.37
N LEU A 106 -6.59 -15.89 9.93
CA LEU A 106 -5.17 -16.16 9.80
C LEU A 106 -4.46 -16.13 11.18
N PRO A 107 -3.46 -17.01 11.41
CA PRO A 107 -2.63 -16.96 12.61
C PRO A 107 -1.96 -15.60 12.81
N ASN A 108 -1.75 -15.21 14.07
CA ASN A 108 -1.19 -13.93 14.49
C ASN A 108 -1.98 -12.69 14.03
N SER A 109 -3.25 -12.86 13.66
CA SER A 109 -4.13 -11.74 13.29
C SER A 109 -4.81 -11.15 14.52
N LYS A 110 -5.05 -9.84 14.50
CA LYS A 110 -5.76 -9.14 15.59
C LYS A 110 -6.52 -7.96 15.04
N SER A 111 -7.79 -7.86 15.41
CA SER A 111 -8.67 -6.76 15.01
C SER A 111 -9.61 -6.33 16.13
N LYS A 112 -10.04 -5.07 16.10
CA LYS A 112 -11.13 -4.60 16.95
C LYS A 112 -12.45 -5.18 16.46
N ALA A 113 -13.26 -5.65 17.39
CA ALA A 113 -14.55 -6.24 17.09
C ALA A 113 -15.60 -5.77 18.09
N SER A 114 -16.85 -5.92 17.71
CA SER A 114 -17.98 -5.84 18.62
C SER A 114 -18.77 -7.12 18.55
N PHE A 115 -19.32 -7.52 19.68
CA PHE A 115 -20.08 -8.75 19.86
C PHE A 115 -21.50 -8.38 20.25
N GLU A 116 -22.48 -9.01 19.63
CA GLU A 116 -23.89 -8.71 19.86
C GLU A 116 -24.68 -9.99 20.14
N VAL A 117 -25.45 -9.98 21.24
CA VAL A 117 -26.36 -11.06 21.62
C VAL A 117 -27.74 -10.47 21.92
N SER A 118 -28.73 -10.84 21.11
CA SER A 118 -30.13 -10.39 21.21
C SER A 118 -30.25 -8.87 21.42
N GLY A 119 -29.67 -8.08 20.51
CA GLY A 119 -29.70 -6.62 20.53
C GLY A 119 -28.78 -5.94 21.55
N ASN A 120 -28.02 -6.71 22.35
CA ASN A 120 -27.08 -6.15 23.33
C ASN A 120 -25.64 -6.23 22.82
N LYS A 121 -25.04 -5.08 22.56
CA LYS A 121 -23.72 -4.93 21.94
C LYS A 121 -22.64 -4.62 22.97
N VAL A 122 -21.49 -5.27 22.85
CA VAL A 122 -20.26 -4.98 23.62
C VAL A 122 -19.07 -4.85 22.68
N ASN A 123 -18.06 -4.09 23.09
CA ASN A 123 -16.84 -3.89 22.32
C ASN A 123 -15.72 -4.78 22.86
N GLY A 124 -14.78 -5.12 22.00
CA GLY A 124 -13.64 -5.93 22.36
C GLY A 124 -12.66 -6.14 21.20
N SER A 125 -11.94 -7.24 21.27
CA SER A 125 -11.00 -7.65 20.23
C SER A 125 -11.20 -9.11 19.85
N PHE A 126 -10.88 -9.40 18.60
CA PHE A 126 -10.76 -10.74 18.07
C PHE A 126 -9.31 -10.96 17.64
N ASP A 127 -8.67 -12.01 18.13
CA ASP A 127 -7.33 -12.41 17.72
C ASP A 127 -7.22 -13.91 17.50
N ILE A 128 -6.29 -14.29 16.62
CA ILE A 128 -5.91 -15.68 16.42
C ILE A 128 -4.43 -15.78 16.74
N ASP A 129 -4.10 -16.62 17.71
CA ASP A 129 -2.72 -16.81 18.14
C ASP A 129 -1.89 -17.63 17.13
N SER A 130 -0.63 -17.87 17.46
CA SER A 130 0.28 -18.66 16.62
C SER A 130 -0.13 -20.12 16.46
N ASN A 131 -0.98 -20.65 17.34
CA ASN A 131 -1.45 -22.03 17.34
C ASN A 131 -2.80 -22.17 16.60
N GLY A 132 -3.38 -21.08 16.10
CA GLY A 132 -4.70 -21.07 15.47
C GLY A 132 -5.86 -20.97 16.46
N THR A 133 -5.59 -20.69 17.74
CA THR A 133 -6.66 -20.50 18.73
C THR A 133 -7.34 -19.16 18.51
N ALA A 134 -8.66 -19.18 18.28
CA ALA A 134 -9.47 -17.97 18.20
C ALA A 134 -9.81 -17.45 19.61
N ASN A 135 -9.34 -16.25 19.93
CA ASN A 135 -9.58 -15.57 21.19
C ASN A 135 -10.56 -14.42 20.99
N LEU A 136 -11.68 -14.48 21.70
CA LEU A 136 -12.67 -13.41 21.77
C LEU A 136 -12.54 -12.73 23.13
N ARG A 137 -12.08 -11.48 23.12
CA ARG A 137 -11.87 -10.71 24.35
C ARG A 137 -12.89 -9.58 24.41
N ILE A 138 -13.78 -9.64 25.38
CA ILE A 138 -14.70 -8.55 25.68
C ILE A 138 -13.96 -7.55 26.55
N GLU A 139 -14.01 -6.27 26.19
CA GLU A 139 -13.27 -5.21 26.87
C GLU A 139 -14.24 -4.30 27.65
N PRO A 140 -14.41 -4.50 28.97
CA PRO A 140 -15.35 -3.73 29.78
C PRO A 140 -15.02 -2.24 29.80
N GLN A 141 -13.75 -1.86 29.69
CA GLN A 141 -13.28 -0.48 29.70
C GLN A 141 -13.76 0.38 28.51
N ILE A 142 -14.14 -0.26 27.40
CA ILE A 142 -14.64 0.41 26.18
C ILE A 142 -16.08 0.00 25.85
N SER A 143 -16.77 -0.59 26.82
CA SER A 143 -18.17 -1.03 26.71
C SER A 143 -19.03 -0.32 27.75
N HIS A 144 -20.32 -0.12 27.47
CA HIS A 144 -21.22 0.41 28.48
C HIS A 144 -21.37 -0.62 29.64
N PRO A 145 -21.22 -0.23 30.92
CA PRO A 145 -21.20 -1.18 32.04
C PRO A 145 -22.44 -2.08 32.12
N ASP A 146 -23.64 -1.52 31.87
CA ASP A 146 -24.88 -2.31 31.86
C ASP A 146 -24.96 -3.28 30.69
N GLN A 147 -24.48 -2.87 29.51
CA GLN A 147 -24.45 -3.74 28.33
C GLN A 147 -23.47 -4.88 28.53
N TYR A 148 -22.29 -4.61 29.11
CA TYR A 148 -21.32 -5.63 29.48
C TYR A 148 -21.92 -6.66 30.44
N ARG A 149 -22.51 -6.23 31.56
CA ARG A 149 -23.15 -7.12 32.54
C ARG A 149 -24.24 -7.98 31.91
N ASN A 150 -25.10 -7.36 31.09
CA ASN A 150 -26.17 -8.07 30.40
C ASN A 150 -25.63 -9.07 29.38
N PHE A 151 -24.52 -8.76 28.70
CA PHE A 151 -23.90 -9.65 27.73
C PHE A 151 -23.32 -10.89 28.42
N VAL A 152 -22.54 -10.69 29.48
CA VAL A 152 -21.97 -11.79 30.28
C VAL A 152 -23.08 -12.68 30.84
N LYS A 153 -24.13 -12.10 31.42
CA LYS A 153 -25.27 -12.86 31.94
C LYS A 153 -25.96 -13.71 30.86
N LYS A 154 -26.21 -13.15 29.67
CA LYS A 154 -26.83 -13.90 28.55
C LYS A 154 -25.94 -15.04 28.07
N MET A 155 -24.63 -14.81 27.99
CA MET A 155 -23.67 -15.87 27.64
C MET A 155 -23.64 -16.96 28.72
N GLU A 156 -23.49 -16.61 30.00
CA GLU A 156 -23.44 -17.57 31.11
C GLU A 156 -24.69 -18.46 31.19
N GLN A 157 -25.88 -17.87 31.02
CA GLN A 157 -27.16 -18.59 31.03
C GLN A 157 -27.29 -19.62 29.90
N THR A 158 -26.48 -19.49 28.84
CA THR A 158 -26.54 -20.35 27.65
C THR A 158 -25.37 -21.34 27.57
N THR A 159 -24.30 -21.18 28.38
CA THR A 159 -23.01 -21.89 28.16
C THR A 159 -22.61 -22.89 29.26
N ILE A 160 -23.41 -23.12 30.31
CA ILE A 160 -23.03 -24.08 31.37
C ILE A 160 -23.94 -25.29 31.38
N THR A 161 -23.56 -26.31 30.63
CA THR A 161 -23.92 -27.71 30.92
C THR A 161 -22.65 -28.52 31.07
N LYS A 162 -22.22 -28.74 32.32
CA LYS A 162 -21.18 -29.73 32.67
C LYS A 162 -21.77 -31.13 32.50
N TYR A 163 -21.78 -31.67 31.29
CA TYR A 163 -22.06 -33.08 31.08
C TYR A 163 -20.87 -33.75 30.41
N SER A 164 -20.48 -34.90 30.96
CA SER A 164 -19.53 -35.78 30.29
C SER A 164 -20.21 -36.38 29.06
N PRO A 165 -19.65 -36.22 27.86
CA PRO A 165 -20.18 -36.83 26.63
C PRO A 165 -20.28 -38.36 26.72
N LEU A 166 -19.54 -38.99 27.64
CA LEU A 166 -19.56 -40.42 27.91
C LEU A 166 -20.80 -40.89 28.68
N PHE A 167 -21.42 -40.02 29.49
CA PHE A 167 -22.50 -40.41 30.41
C PHE A 167 -23.86 -39.85 30.03
N HIS A 168 -23.93 -38.96 29.03
CA HIS A 168 -25.16 -38.29 28.59
C HIS A 168 -25.25 -38.19 27.05
N GLN A 169 -25.10 -39.33 26.36
CA GLN A 169 -25.17 -39.39 24.90
C GLN A 169 -26.54 -38.97 24.35
N GLU A 170 -27.61 -39.21 25.12
CA GLU A 170 -28.98 -38.81 24.79
C GLU A 170 -29.16 -37.28 24.68
N LYS A 171 -28.29 -36.49 25.32
CA LYS A 171 -28.35 -35.02 25.29
C LYS A 171 -27.59 -34.40 24.12
N LEU A 172 -26.66 -35.11 23.49
CA LEU A 172 -25.87 -34.62 22.34
C LEU A 172 -26.72 -34.23 21.12
N PHE A 173 -27.94 -34.79 21.01
CA PHE A 173 -28.87 -34.54 19.91
C PHE A 173 -30.19 -33.91 20.37
N SER A 174 -30.25 -33.40 21.60
CA SER A 174 -31.46 -32.75 22.13
C SER A 174 -31.56 -31.29 21.65
N GLU A 175 -32.73 -30.88 21.15
CA GLU A 175 -33.03 -29.49 20.71
C GLU A 175 -32.95 -28.46 21.86
N GLU A 176 -32.81 -28.92 23.10
CA GLU A 176 -32.66 -28.09 24.30
C GLU A 176 -31.27 -27.46 24.44
N ILE A 177 -30.25 -27.96 23.73
CA ILE A 177 -28.90 -27.41 23.74
C ILE A 177 -28.74 -26.44 22.58
N ARG A 178 -29.04 -25.16 22.82
CA ARG A 178 -28.66 -24.09 21.90
C ARG A 178 -27.35 -23.49 22.38
N THR A 179 -26.27 -23.67 21.62
CA THR A 179 -25.07 -22.84 21.80
C THR A 179 -25.47 -21.38 21.61
N PRO A 180 -25.02 -20.45 22.48
CA PRO A 180 -25.35 -19.05 22.32
C PRO A 180 -24.83 -18.54 20.99
N GLU A 181 -25.74 -18.13 20.13
CA GLU A 181 -25.41 -17.43 18.90
C GLU A 181 -25.15 -15.96 19.22
N PHE A 182 -24.03 -15.45 18.72
CA PHE A 182 -23.70 -14.04 18.77
C PHE A 182 -23.25 -13.58 17.40
N THR A 183 -23.49 -12.31 17.10
CA THR A 183 -22.95 -11.67 15.90
C THR A 183 -21.62 -11.02 16.24
N MET A 184 -20.58 -11.34 15.48
CA MET A 184 -19.30 -10.64 15.54
C MET A 184 -19.21 -9.65 14.39
N ASN A 185 -19.00 -8.38 14.71
CA ASN A 185 -18.84 -7.31 13.73
C ASN A 185 -17.43 -6.72 13.87
N PHE A 186 -16.60 -6.86 12.85
CA PHE A 186 -15.31 -6.18 12.79
C PHE A 186 -15.52 -4.67 12.69
N GLN A 187 -14.80 -3.91 13.51
CA GLN A 187 -14.91 -2.46 13.50
C GLN A 187 -14.12 -1.89 12.33
N ARG A 188 -14.83 -1.39 11.31
CA ARG A 188 -14.23 -0.69 10.18
C ARG A 188 -13.69 0.67 10.62
N VAL A 189 -12.42 0.71 10.97
CA VAL A 189 -11.67 1.91 11.39
C VAL A 189 -10.79 2.46 10.27
N TYR A 190 -11.21 2.28 9.02
CA TYR A 190 -10.52 2.78 7.84
C TYR A 190 -11.46 3.31 6.76
N ASN A 191 -10.91 4.19 5.93
CA ASN A 191 -11.50 4.61 4.67
C ASN A 191 -10.83 3.82 3.54
N GLU A 192 -11.61 3.10 2.74
CA GLU A 192 -11.12 2.26 1.64
C GLU A 192 -10.37 3.09 0.61
N ARG A 193 -10.96 4.20 0.16
CA ARG A 193 -10.33 5.10 -0.81
C ARG A 193 -8.97 5.58 -0.33
N ARG A 194 -8.85 5.97 0.94
CA ARG A 194 -7.56 6.38 1.51
C ARG A 194 -6.53 5.24 1.56
N ALA A 195 -6.97 4.00 1.85
CA ALA A 195 -6.10 2.82 1.79
C ALA A 195 -5.64 2.53 0.35
N GLU A 196 -6.51 2.70 -0.65
CA GLU A 196 -6.15 2.59 -2.06
C GLU A 196 -5.12 3.66 -2.45
N ILE A 197 -5.33 4.92 -2.07
CA ILE A 197 -4.37 6.00 -2.34
C ILE A 197 -3.03 5.75 -1.62
N ALA A 198 -3.05 5.13 -0.44
CA ALA A 198 -1.81 4.68 0.21
C ALA A 198 -1.03 3.67 -0.64
N LEU A 199 -1.72 2.69 -1.26
CA LEU A 199 -1.08 1.75 -2.20
C LEU A 199 -0.48 2.46 -3.41
N LEU A 200 -1.21 3.43 -3.99
CA LEU A 200 -0.72 4.26 -5.09
C LEU A 200 0.55 5.03 -4.69
N ARG A 201 0.54 5.63 -3.49
CA ARG A 201 1.69 6.34 -2.92
C ARG A 201 2.90 5.43 -2.74
N VAL A 202 2.70 4.22 -2.21
CA VAL A 202 3.77 3.23 -2.05
C VAL A 202 4.39 2.89 -3.41
N ALA A 203 3.57 2.55 -4.41
CA ALA A 203 4.05 2.23 -5.75
C ALA A 203 4.85 3.37 -6.38
N TYR A 204 4.32 4.60 -6.29
CA TYR A 204 4.95 5.80 -6.78
C TYR A 204 6.33 6.03 -6.14
N LEU A 205 6.40 5.88 -4.81
CA LEU A 205 7.64 6.07 -4.06
C LEU A 205 8.66 4.95 -4.29
N ILE A 206 8.23 3.70 -4.51
CA ILE A 206 9.12 2.61 -4.94
C ILE A 206 9.76 2.96 -6.29
N ALA A 207 8.94 3.39 -7.25
CA ALA A 207 9.42 3.77 -8.57
C ALA A 207 10.42 4.94 -8.50
N TYR A 208 10.08 6.01 -7.78
CA TYR A 208 10.97 7.15 -7.57
C TYR A 208 12.27 6.76 -6.86
N ALA A 209 12.19 5.95 -5.80
CA ALA A 209 13.35 5.57 -5.02
C ALA A 209 14.39 4.77 -5.82
N ASN A 210 13.96 4.07 -6.89
CA ASN A 210 14.86 3.31 -7.76
C ASN A 210 15.29 4.09 -9.01
N LEU A 211 14.39 4.90 -9.61
CA LEU A 211 14.60 5.55 -10.90
C LEU A 211 15.06 7.02 -10.81
N GLY A 212 14.91 7.66 -9.63
CA GLY A 212 15.44 9.00 -9.36
C GLY A 212 14.65 10.16 -9.96
N ASN A 213 15.30 11.33 -10.02
CA ASN A 213 14.68 12.58 -10.44
C ASN A 213 14.23 12.56 -11.92
N GLY A 214 14.88 11.77 -12.77
CA GLY A 214 14.40 11.60 -14.15
C GLY A 214 13.01 10.96 -14.21
N PHE A 215 12.61 10.16 -13.22
CA PHE A 215 11.24 9.67 -13.11
C PHE A 215 10.24 10.78 -12.80
N LEU A 216 10.62 11.79 -12.03
CA LEU A 216 9.76 12.94 -11.72
C LEU A 216 9.38 13.74 -12.97
N MET A 217 10.23 13.72 -13.99
CA MET A 217 10.02 14.41 -15.27
C MET A 217 8.99 13.72 -16.18
N ASN A 218 8.37 12.62 -15.74
CA ASN A 218 7.25 12.01 -16.43
C ASN A 218 5.96 12.84 -16.20
N PRO A 219 5.40 13.49 -17.25
CA PRO A 219 4.23 14.34 -17.12
C PRO A 219 2.97 13.58 -16.67
N GLY A 220 2.85 12.29 -17.02
CA GLY A 220 1.72 11.44 -16.61
C GLY A 220 1.57 11.32 -15.09
N LEU A 221 2.68 11.46 -14.34
CA LEU A 221 2.68 11.34 -12.88
C LEU A 221 2.15 12.59 -12.16
N TYR A 222 1.90 13.70 -12.87
CA TYR A 222 1.34 14.90 -12.25
C TYR A 222 0.01 14.59 -11.56
N LYS A 223 -0.91 13.90 -12.27
CA LYS A 223 -2.22 13.51 -11.74
C LYS A 223 -2.12 12.48 -10.61
N VAL A 224 -1.13 11.59 -10.66
CA VAL A 224 -0.83 10.66 -9.56
C VAL A 224 -0.45 11.41 -8.28
N ARG A 225 0.46 12.38 -8.37
CA ARG A 225 0.82 13.21 -7.22
C ARG A 225 -0.33 14.06 -6.72
N GLU A 226 -1.11 14.64 -7.64
CA GLU A 226 -2.29 15.45 -7.31
C GLU A 226 -3.29 14.61 -6.49
N GLN A 227 -3.52 13.35 -6.88
CA GLN A 227 -4.37 12.40 -6.17
C GLN A 227 -3.81 12.02 -4.79
N ILE A 228 -2.49 11.77 -4.68
CA ILE A 228 -1.85 11.47 -3.39
C ILE A 228 -1.96 12.66 -2.42
N LEU A 229 -1.81 13.90 -2.92
CA LEU A 229 -1.94 15.12 -2.12
C LEU A 229 -3.40 15.42 -1.72
N ASN A 230 -4.36 14.88 -2.45
CA ASN A 230 -5.79 15.12 -2.25
C ASN A 230 -6.54 13.77 -2.21
N PRO A 231 -6.32 12.93 -1.19
CA PRO A 231 -6.81 11.55 -1.17
C PRO A 231 -8.34 11.42 -1.21
N ASP A 232 -9.05 12.45 -0.75
CA ASP A 232 -10.53 12.47 -0.72
C ASP A 232 -11.15 13.00 -2.02
N LYS A 233 -10.36 13.49 -2.97
CA LYS A 233 -10.83 13.92 -4.30
C LYS A 233 -10.78 12.76 -5.30
N GLU A 234 -11.68 12.75 -6.26
CA GLU A 234 -11.65 11.82 -7.40
C GLU A 234 -10.91 12.49 -8.57
N ILE A 235 -9.57 12.39 -8.59
CA ILE A 235 -8.71 12.95 -9.64
C ILE A 235 -8.31 11.89 -10.67
N LEU A 236 -8.02 10.68 -10.21
CA LEU A 236 -7.79 9.51 -11.04
C LEU A 236 -9.04 8.62 -11.09
N SER A 237 -9.09 7.71 -12.07
CA SER A 237 -10.07 6.62 -12.03
C SER A 237 -9.98 5.85 -10.71
N LYS A 238 -11.05 5.12 -10.39
CA LYS A 238 -11.11 4.36 -9.14
C LYS A 238 -10.19 3.15 -9.15
N VAL A 239 -9.73 2.70 -10.33
CA VAL A 239 -8.92 1.49 -10.46
C VAL A 239 -7.56 1.80 -11.10
N PHE A 240 -6.52 1.63 -10.29
CA PHE A 240 -5.13 1.74 -10.72
C PHE A 240 -4.30 0.50 -10.33
N TRP A 241 -4.93 -0.60 -9.95
CA TRP A 241 -4.27 -1.86 -9.65
C TRP A 241 -4.68 -2.96 -10.63
N ILE A 242 -3.79 -3.94 -10.81
CA ILE A 242 -4.07 -5.14 -11.57
C ILE A 242 -4.13 -6.30 -10.57
N ARG A 243 -5.32 -6.89 -10.41
CA ARG A 243 -5.53 -8.00 -9.48
C ARG A 243 -5.04 -9.30 -10.12
N HIS A 244 -3.77 -9.62 -9.93
CA HIS A 244 -3.16 -10.86 -10.38
C HIS A 244 -2.03 -11.26 -9.43
N GLN A 245 -1.78 -12.57 -9.31
CA GLN A 245 -0.63 -13.08 -8.56
C GLN A 245 0.55 -13.21 -9.52
N PHE A 246 1.46 -12.25 -9.47
CA PHE A 246 2.64 -12.19 -10.33
C PHE A 246 3.76 -13.12 -9.82
N PRO A 247 4.56 -13.69 -10.74
CA PRO A 247 5.80 -14.38 -10.39
C PRO A 247 6.73 -13.49 -9.57
N LYS A 248 7.58 -14.12 -8.73
CA LYS A 248 8.49 -13.39 -7.85
C LYS A 248 9.53 -12.57 -8.62
N GLU A 249 9.88 -13.02 -9.82
CA GLU A 249 10.80 -12.37 -10.76
C GLU A 249 10.28 -11.02 -11.24
N MET A 250 8.97 -10.77 -11.13
CA MET A 250 8.36 -9.49 -11.46
C MET A 250 8.28 -8.53 -10.26
N GLU A 251 8.66 -8.95 -9.04
CA GLU A 251 8.69 -8.05 -7.88
C GLU A 251 9.67 -6.89 -8.12
N GLY A 252 9.15 -5.66 -8.09
CA GLY A 252 9.87 -4.45 -8.44
C GLY A 252 9.15 -3.64 -9.52
N ILE A 253 9.93 -3.05 -10.42
CA ILE A 253 9.42 -2.15 -11.46
C ILE A 253 9.36 -2.90 -12.77
N ASN A 254 8.20 -2.88 -13.41
CA ASN A 254 8.00 -3.47 -14.72
C ASN A 254 7.39 -2.43 -15.66
N ILE A 255 7.45 -2.69 -16.96
CA ILE A 255 6.69 -1.93 -17.97
C ILE A 255 5.79 -2.91 -18.71
N ILE A 256 4.49 -2.68 -18.69
CA ILE A 256 3.58 -3.36 -19.61
C ILE A 256 3.85 -2.78 -21.00
N SER A 257 4.35 -3.62 -21.91
CA SER A 257 4.72 -3.23 -23.27
C SER A 257 3.57 -3.42 -24.25
N GLN A 258 2.69 -4.39 -23.99
CA GLN A 258 1.54 -4.73 -24.82
C GLN A 258 0.34 -5.17 -23.96
N PRO A 259 -0.90 -4.82 -24.34
CA PRO A 259 -1.28 -4.01 -25.51
C PRO A 259 -0.95 -2.51 -25.34
N LYS A 260 -0.99 -1.73 -26.43
CA LYS A 260 -0.59 -0.32 -26.43
C LYS A 260 -1.42 0.54 -25.46
N GLU A 261 -2.70 0.22 -25.34
CA GLU A 261 -3.68 0.87 -24.50
C GLU A 261 -3.43 0.62 -23.00
N LEU A 262 -2.71 -0.45 -22.65
CA LEU A 262 -2.31 -0.78 -21.28
C LEU A 262 -0.85 -0.41 -20.99
N GLN A 263 -0.15 0.26 -21.90
CA GLN A 263 1.25 0.63 -21.64
C GLN A 263 1.35 1.52 -20.41
N CYS A 264 2.04 1.01 -19.39
CA CYS A 264 2.26 1.67 -18.11
C CYS A 264 3.45 1.06 -17.37
N PHE A 265 3.94 1.76 -16.35
CA PHE A 265 4.79 1.15 -15.35
C PHE A 265 3.93 0.31 -14.41
N LEU A 266 4.29 -0.95 -14.21
CA LEU A 266 3.64 -1.84 -13.26
C LEU A 266 4.57 -2.11 -12.08
N ILE A 267 4.19 -1.59 -10.92
CA ILE A 267 4.98 -1.73 -9.69
C ILE A 267 4.41 -2.88 -8.87
N VAL A 268 5.18 -3.97 -8.78
CA VAL A 268 4.80 -5.16 -8.03
C VAL A 268 5.57 -5.18 -6.72
N PHE A 269 4.88 -5.23 -5.59
CA PHE A 269 5.52 -5.22 -4.26
C PHE A 269 4.70 -5.99 -3.25
N ASN A 270 5.33 -6.35 -2.14
CA ASN A 270 4.69 -7.08 -1.06
C ASN A 270 4.50 -6.19 0.17
N LEU A 271 3.32 -6.28 0.78
CA LEU A 271 3.04 -5.74 2.11
C LEU A 271 2.97 -6.88 3.11
N LYS A 272 3.61 -6.70 4.27
CA LYS A 272 3.73 -7.75 5.29
C LYS A 272 2.99 -7.35 6.55
N THR A 273 2.05 -8.19 6.97
CA THR A 273 1.49 -8.18 8.33
C THR A 273 2.17 -9.27 9.16
N ASN A 274 1.78 -9.41 10.43
CA ASN A 274 2.24 -10.53 11.25
C ASN A 274 1.68 -11.89 10.78
N SER A 275 0.60 -11.86 9.98
CA SER A 275 -0.11 -13.06 9.52
C SER A 275 0.33 -13.51 8.13
N LYS A 276 0.56 -12.58 7.20
CA LYS A 276 0.90 -12.92 5.82
C LYS A 276 1.67 -11.84 5.07
N SER A 277 2.21 -12.23 3.93
CA SER A 277 2.73 -11.33 2.90
C SER A 277 1.74 -11.29 1.75
N THR A 278 1.27 -10.09 1.38
CA THR A 278 0.30 -9.90 0.29
C THR A 278 0.94 -9.10 -0.83
N GLN A 279 0.84 -9.61 -2.06
CA GLN A 279 1.38 -8.94 -3.24
C GLN A 279 0.37 -7.93 -3.80
N TYR A 280 0.88 -6.78 -4.22
CA TYR A 280 0.13 -5.73 -4.89
C TYR A 280 0.82 -5.39 -6.21
N ALA A 281 0.03 -5.08 -7.24
CA ALA A 281 0.53 -4.62 -8.53
C ALA A 281 -0.23 -3.34 -8.93
N ILE A 282 0.49 -2.22 -8.95
CA ILE A 282 -0.07 -0.89 -9.18
C ILE A 282 0.45 -0.33 -10.51
N ALA A 283 -0.48 0.15 -11.34
CA ALA A 283 -0.18 0.81 -12.60
C ALA A 283 0.11 2.30 -12.38
N LEU A 284 1.24 2.77 -12.92
CA LEU A 284 1.61 4.18 -12.99
C LEU A 284 1.75 4.60 -14.46
N PRO A 285 1.22 5.76 -14.86
CA PRO A 285 1.23 6.21 -16.25
C PRO A 285 2.65 6.45 -16.75
N GLY A 286 2.88 6.18 -18.03
CA GLY A 286 4.13 6.53 -18.70
C GLY A 286 4.19 7.98 -19.19
N PRO A 287 5.38 8.41 -19.68
CA PRO A 287 5.61 9.75 -20.20
C PRO A 287 4.94 10.04 -21.55
N SER A 288 4.56 9.01 -22.32
CA SER A 288 3.80 9.16 -23.56
C SER A 288 2.43 8.49 -23.44
N LYS A 289 1.58 8.66 -24.46
CA LYS A 289 0.32 7.91 -24.58
C LYS A 289 0.56 6.40 -24.36
N PRO A 290 -0.38 5.70 -23.68
CA PRO A 290 -1.70 6.17 -23.23
C PRO A 290 -1.63 7.10 -21.99
N SER A 291 -0.50 7.13 -21.29
CA SER A 291 -0.31 7.94 -20.09
C SER A 291 -1.46 7.72 -19.09
N ILE A 292 -2.23 8.74 -18.75
CA ILE A 292 -3.33 8.65 -17.78
C ILE A 292 -4.52 7.80 -18.27
N GLU A 293 -4.70 7.70 -19.59
CA GLU A 293 -5.81 6.96 -20.23
C GLU A 293 -5.71 5.44 -19.95
N VAL A 294 -4.57 4.96 -19.44
CA VAL A 294 -4.41 3.57 -19.01
C VAL A 294 -5.42 3.18 -17.93
N TYR A 295 -5.80 4.12 -17.07
CA TYR A 295 -6.74 3.89 -15.99
C TYR A 295 -8.17 3.65 -16.49
N ASP A 296 -8.55 4.30 -17.58
CA ASP A 296 -9.84 4.08 -18.25
C ASP A 296 -9.88 2.68 -18.88
N TYR A 297 -8.75 2.24 -19.44
CA TYR A 297 -8.63 0.88 -19.98
C TYR A 297 -8.73 -0.18 -18.89
N ILE A 298 -8.04 0.00 -17.77
CA ILE A 298 -8.09 -0.93 -16.63
C ILE A 298 -9.53 -1.05 -16.11
N GLU A 299 -10.21 0.07 -15.86
CA GLU A 299 -11.59 0.07 -15.36
C GLU A 299 -12.55 -0.60 -16.36
N LYS A 300 -12.41 -0.30 -17.65
CA LYS A 300 -13.34 -0.81 -18.67
C LYS A 300 -13.13 -2.29 -19.00
N TYR A 301 -11.91 -2.81 -18.95
CA TYR A 301 -11.59 -4.13 -19.49
C TYR A 301 -11.00 -5.12 -18.48
N LEU A 302 -10.45 -4.65 -17.35
CA LEU A 302 -9.90 -5.54 -16.31
C LEU A 302 -10.81 -5.66 -15.08
N CYS A 303 -11.86 -4.83 -14.99
CA CYS A 303 -12.83 -4.84 -13.90
C CYS A 303 -14.22 -5.33 -14.33
N VAL A 304 -14.30 -6.04 -15.46
CA VAL A 304 -15.54 -6.62 -15.97
C VAL A 304 -15.61 -8.12 -15.68
N GLY A 305 -16.83 -8.64 -15.52
CA GLY A 305 -17.08 -10.06 -15.28
C GLY A 305 -16.92 -10.50 -13.81
N ASP A 306 -16.84 -11.82 -13.61
CA ASP A 306 -16.66 -12.47 -12.29
C ASP A 306 -15.17 -12.68 -11.92
N GLY A 307 -14.26 -12.13 -12.73
CA GLY A 307 -12.81 -12.27 -12.56
C GLY A 307 -12.22 -13.57 -13.11
N THR A 308 -12.97 -14.35 -13.90
CA THR A 308 -12.48 -15.57 -14.55
C THR A 308 -11.85 -15.34 -15.92
N GLU A 309 -12.09 -14.19 -16.55
CA GLU A 309 -11.52 -13.88 -17.86
C GLU A 309 -10.02 -13.61 -17.77
N MET A 310 -9.24 -14.38 -18.53
CA MET A 310 -7.79 -14.18 -18.61
C MET A 310 -7.49 -13.02 -19.57
N PHE A 311 -6.84 -11.99 -19.04
CA PHE A 311 -6.31 -10.90 -19.84
C PHE A 311 -4.82 -11.10 -20.12
N ASN A 312 -4.47 -11.18 -21.40
CA ASN A 312 -3.08 -11.35 -21.82
C ASN A 312 -2.41 -9.97 -22.01
N PHE A 313 -1.30 -9.76 -21.31
CA PHE A 313 -0.39 -8.64 -21.55
C PHE A 313 1.04 -9.13 -21.52
N THR A 314 1.94 -8.34 -22.11
CA THR A 314 3.37 -8.57 -22.00
C THR A 314 3.99 -7.49 -21.13
N ALA A 315 4.86 -7.89 -20.20
CA ALA A 315 5.56 -6.98 -19.31
C ALA A 315 7.04 -7.29 -19.26
N GLU A 316 7.84 -6.23 -19.17
CA GLU A 316 9.30 -6.28 -19.10
C GLU A 316 9.76 -5.82 -17.72
N HIS A 317 10.52 -6.67 -17.03
CA HIS A 317 11.06 -6.35 -15.71
C HIS A 317 12.29 -5.43 -15.82
N ILE A 318 12.27 -4.30 -15.10
CA ILE A 318 13.41 -3.41 -14.97
C ILE A 318 14.26 -3.89 -13.80
N MET A 319 15.39 -4.53 -14.11
CA MET A 319 16.32 -5.03 -13.11
C MET A 319 16.71 -3.95 -12.09
N SER A 320 16.66 -4.26 -10.80
CA SER A 320 17.18 -3.34 -9.80
C SER A 320 18.69 -3.12 -9.98
N ARG A 321 19.08 -1.90 -10.36
CA ARG A 321 20.47 -1.44 -10.47
C ARG A 321 20.65 -0.14 -9.70
N ALA A 322 21.90 0.26 -9.46
CA ALA A 322 22.21 1.54 -8.82
C ALA A 322 22.05 2.73 -9.80
N TYR A 323 20.88 2.87 -10.44
CA TYR A 323 20.59 3.89 -11.45
C TYR A 323 20.88 5.31 -10.96
N LEU A 324 20.59 5.58 -9.68
CA LEU A 324 20.87 6.85 -9.02
C LEU A 324 22.36 7.22 -8.93
N LYS A 325 23.28 6.28 -9.15
CA LYS A 325 24.74 6.51 -9.00
C LYS A 325 25.47 6.73 -10.32
N THR A 326 24.77 6.68 -11.44
CA THR A 326 25.39 6.78 -12.77
C THR A 326 24.70 7.87 -13.58
N ARG A 327 25.49 8.82 -14.08
CA ARG A 327 25.03 9.95 -14.88
C ARG A 327 24.22 9.52 -16.11
N ASP A 328 24.68 8.51 -16.85
CA ASP A 328 24.00 7.99 -18.04
C ASP A 328 22.60 7.41 -17.74
N TYR A 329 22.33 7.07 -16.47
CA TYR A 329 21.03 6.58 -16.01
C TYR A 329 20.16 7.67 -15.37
N ALA A 330 20.53 8.95 -15.49
CA ALA A 330 19.73 10.07 -14.96
C ALA A 330 18.27 10.04 -15.46
N PHE A 331 18.05 9.59 -16.69
CA PHE A 331 16.73 9.42 -17.32
C PHE A 331 16.36 7.95 -17.57
N ALA A 332 16.83 7.02 -16.72
CA ALA A 332 16.61 5.57 -16.89
C ALA A 332 15.15 5.20 -17.14
N SER A 333 14.20 5.83 -16.42
CA SER A 333 12.76 5.62 -16.61
C SER A 333 12.32 5.87 -18.06
N HIS A 334 12.77 6.96 -18.68
CA HIS A 334 12.43 7.34 -20.05
C HIS A 334 13.12 6.44 -21.07
N LEU A 335 14.38 6.05 -20.81
CA LEU A 335 15.12 5.12 -21.66
C LEU A 335 14.42 3.75 -21.74
N PHE A 336 14.04 3.19 -20.59
CA PHE A 336 13.32 1.91 -20.56
C PHE A 336 11.93 2.03 -21.19
N TRP A 337 11.21 3.11 -20.90
CA TRP A 337 9.92 3.37 -21.52
C TRP A 337 10.04 3.36 -23.05
N GLN A 338 10.88 4.23 -23.62
CA GLN A 338 11.08 4.33 -25.06
C GLN A 338 11.48 2.99 -25.69
N ARG A 339 12.34 2.22 -25.02
CA ARG A 339 12.77 0.91 -25.49
C ARG A 339 11.62 -0.10 -25.57
N TYR A 340 10.83 -0.23 -24.50
CA TYR A 340 9.84 -1.28 -24.36
C TYR A 340 8.47 -0.93 -24.93
N THR A 341 8.20 0.36 -25.16
CA THR A 341 6.97 0.83 -25.81
C THR A 341 7.18 1.24 -27.27
N HIS A 342 8.39 1.06 -27.82
CA HIS A 342 8.66 1.36 -29.22
C HIS A 342 7.73 0.55 -30.14
N PRO A 343 7.22 1.13 -31.25
CA PRO A 343 6.34 0.40 -32.19
C PRO A 343 6.95 -0.91 -32.72
N ASP A 344 8.27 -0.94 -32.91
CA ASP A 344 9.01 -2.11 -33.39
C ASP A 344 9.49 -3.04 -32.27
N TYR A 345 9.16 -2.74 -31.02
CA TYR A 345 9.56 -3.58 -29.90
C TYR A 345 8.89 -4.96 -30.02
N LYS A 346 9.71 -6.00 -30.01
CA LYS A 346 9.28 -7.39 -29.96
C LYS A 346 9.73 -7.99 -28.63
N PRO A 347 8.79 -8.45 -27.78
CA PRO A 347 9.15 -9.09 -26.53
C PRO A 347 10.03 -10.31 -26.79
N ASN A 348 11.08 -10.45 -25.98
CA ASN A 348 12.00 -11.57 -26.13
C ASN A 348 11.45 -12.73 -25.30
N PHE A 349 10.53 -13.51 -25.88
CA PHE A 349 10.05 -14.72 -25.22
C PHE A 349 11.20 -15.74 -25.14
N PRO A 350 11.63 -16.16 -23.93
CA PRO A 350 12.55 -17.28 -23.84
C PRO A 350 11.89 -18.49 -24.52
N LYS A 351 12.61 -19.10 -25.46
CA LYS A 351 12.19 -20.31 -26.17
C LYS A 351 12.12 -21.50 -25.24
#